data_AF-A0A8T5FNV0-F1
#
_entry.id   AF-A0A8T5FNV0-F1
#
_cell.length_a   1.000
_cell.length_b   1.000
_cell.length_c   1.000
_cell.angle_alpha   90.00
_cell.angle_beta   90.00
_cell.angle_gamma   90.00
#
_symmetry.space_group_name_H-M   'P 1'
#
loop_
_entity.id
_entity.type
_entity.pdbx_description
1 polymer ?
#
loop_
_entity_poly.entity_id
_entity_poly.type
_entity_poly.pdbx_seq_one_letter_code
_entity_poly.pdbx_strand_id
1 'polypeptide(L)' 'MQEDYGDIWDEFLVRTTPEAKLVHELDKLEMALQAKIYEKDVDPEKVKPFIISAVEQIMDPDVKKILMDILK' A
#
# COMPACT_ATOMS: atom_id res chain seq x y z
N MET A 1 -17.51 -2.96 21.18
CA MET A 1 -16.06 -2.74 21.32
C MET A 1 -15.24 -3.87 20.71
N GLN A 2 -15.40 -5.15 21.07
CA GLN A 2 -14.70 -6.24 20.36
C GLN A 2 -15.38 -6.64 19.04
N GLU A 3 -16.72 -6.63 18.98
CA GLU A 3 -17.47 -6.97 17.76
C GLU A 3 -17.16 -6.02 16.60
N ASP A 4 -17.02 -4.72 16.88
CA ASP A 4 -16.73 -3.69 15.86
C ASP A 4 -15.40 -3.91 15.11
N TYR A 5 -14.37 -4.47 15.77
CA TYR A 5 -13.10 -4.75 15.10
C TYR A 5 -13.17 -5.98 14.18
N GLY A 6 -14.02 -6.96 14.51
CA GLY A 6 -14.25 -8.12 13.66
C GLY A 6 -14.86 -7.72 12.33
N ASP A 7 -15.91 -6.89 12.39
CA ASP A 7 -16.60 -6.41 11.20
C ASP A 7 -15.69 -5.54 10.31
N ILE A 8 -14.90 -4.63 10.92
CA ILE A 8 -13.92 -3.81 10.18
C ILE A 8 -12.83 -4.68 9.54
N TRP A 9 -12.37 -5.72 10.25
CA TRP A 9 -11.36 -6.63 9.71
C TRP A 9 -11.90 -7.44 8.54
N ASP A 10 -13.11 -7.96 8.66
CA ASP A 10 -13.77 -8.71 7.59
C ASP A 10 -14.04 -7.81 6.38
N GLU A 11 -14.46 -6.56 6.60
CA GLU A 11 -14.62 -5.55 5.55
C GLU A 11 -13.30 -5.28 4.81
N PHE A 12 -12.20 -5.10 5.57
CA PHE A 12 -10.86 -4.93 5.01
C PHE A 12 -10.41 -6.14 4.18
N LEU A 13 -10.67 -7.36 4.66
CA LEU A 13 -10.32 -8.59 3.95
C LEU A 13 -11.09 -8.76 2.65
N VAL A 14 -12.39 -8.43 2.66
CA VAL A 14 -13.29 -8.60 1.51
C VAL A 14 -13.10 -7.51 0.45
N ARG A 15 -12.60 -6.32 0.83
CA ARG A 15 -12.25 -5.20 -0.07
C ARG A 15 -13.40 -4.73 -0.96
N THR A 16 -14.61 -4.74 -0.44
CA THR A 16 -15.80 -4.31 -1.19
C THR A 16 -16.09 -2.83 -1.05
N THR A 17 -15.83 -2.25 0.12
CA THR A 17 -16.10 -0.84 0.41
C THR A 17 -15.02 0.07 -0.18
N PRO A 18 -15.34 1.35 -0.47
CA PRO A 18 -14.34 2.35 -0.83
C PRO A 18 -13.22 2.49 0.19
N GLU A 19 -13.56 2.46 1.49
CA GLU A 19 -12.64 2.59 2.60
C GLU A 19 -11.67 1.40 2.66
N ALA A 20 -12.17 0.16 2.58
CA ALA A 20 -11.31 -1.03 2.57
C ALA A 20 -10.35 -1.05 1.37
N LYS A 21 -10.84 -0.63 0.19
CA LYS A 21 -9.99 -0.51 -1.01
C LYS A 21 -8.91 0.54 -0.81
N LEU A 22 -9.27 1.71 -0.32
CA LEU A 22 -8.33 2.78 -0.04
C LEU A 22 -7.26 2.35 0.98
N VAL A 23 -7.65 1.71 2.08
CA VAL A 23 -6.70 1.21 3.09
C VAL A 23 -5.75 0.17 2.47
N HIS A 24 -6.24 -0.69 1.57
CA HIS A 24 -5.36 -1.64 0.88
C HIS A 24 -4.36 -0.95 -0.06
N GLU A 25 -4.75 0.11 -0.73
CA GLU A 25 -3.84 0.91 -1.55
C GLU A 25 -2.81 1.67 -0.70
N LEU A 26 -3.21 2.16 0.48
CA LEU A 26 -2.31 2.79 1.44
C LEU A 26 -1.29 1.79 2.01
N ASP A 27 -1.66 0.54 2.25
CA ASP A 27 -0.73 -0.54 2.62
C ASP A 27 0.35 -0.72 1.55
N LYS A 28 -0.01 -0.71 0.26
CA LYS A 28 0.96 -0.77 -0.84
C LYS A 28 1.84 0.47 -0.94
N LEU A 29 1.28 1.65 -0.70
CA LEU A 29 2.03 2.89 -0.65
C LEU A 29 3.10 2.83 0.45
N GLU A 30 2.73 2.32 1.63
CA GLU A 30 3.61 2.14 2.79
C GLU A 30 4.76 1.19 2.44
N MET A 31 4.47 0.04 1.82
CA MET A 31 5.50 -0.90 1.36
C MET A 31 6.47 -0.27 0.37
N ALA A 32 5.98 0.56 -0.57
CA ALA A 32 6.85 1.27 -1.52
C ALA A 32 7.72 2.33 -0.86
N LEU A 33 7.18 3.05 0.15
CA LEU A 33 7.95 3.99 0.96
C LEU A 33 9.06 3.28 1.73
N GLN A 34 8.75 2.17 2.39
CA GLN A 34 9.75 1.35 3.08
C GLN A 34 10.82 0.86 2.10
N ALA A 35 10.42 0.34 0.94
CA ALA A 35 11.33 -0.11 -0.10
C ALA A 35 12.30 1.01 -0.52
N LYS A 36 11.80 2.24 -0.67
CA LYS A 36 12.61 3.41 -1.01
C LYS A 36 13.59 3.81 0.11
N ILE A 37 13.21 3.63 1.38
CA ILE A 37 14.10 3.90 2.51
C ILE A 37 15.20 2.83 2.58
N TYR A 38 14.83 1.56 2.48
CA TYR A 38 15.76 0.44 2.64
C TYR A 38 16.61 0.15 1.41
N GLU A 39 16.31 0.71 0.23
CA GLU A 39 17.11 0.51 -1.00
C GLU A 39 18.61 0.83 -0.82
N LYS A 40 18.95 1.64 0.19
CA LYS A 40 20.32 2.01 0.54
C LYS A 40 21.04 0.98 1.41
N ASP A 41 20.27 0.18 2.15
CA ASP A 41 20.77 -0.75 3.16
C ASP A 41 20.67 -2.22 2.72
N VAL A 42 19.83 -2.51 1.72
CA VAL A 42 19.62 -3.86 1.19
C VAL A 42 19.81 -3.93 -0.32
N ASP A 43 19.96 -5.14 -0.84
CA ASP A 43 20.02 -5.40 -2.27
C ASP A 43 18.78 -4.81 -2.98
N PRO A 44 18.95 -3.89 -3.96
CA PRO A 44 17.86 -3.29 -4.71
C PRO A 44 16.90 -4.31 -5.34
N GLU A 45 17.40 -5.49 -5.74
CA GLU A 45 16.56 -6.55 -6.30
C GLU A 45 15.54 -7.11 -5.30
N LYS A 46 15.82 -7.00 -4.00
CA LYS A 46 14.90 -7.45 -2.95
C LYS A 46 13.78 -6.45 -2.69
N VAL A 47 13.99 -5.16 -2.98
CA VAL A 47 13.01 -4.11 -2.71
C VAL A 47 12.17 -3.74 -3.93
N LYS A 48 12.69 -3.98 -5.15
CA LYS A 48 11.97 -3.74 -6.42
C LYS A 48 10.56 -4.36 -6.48
N PRO A 49 10.30 -5.60 -6.03
CA PRO A 49 8.96 -6.18 -6.08
C PRO A 49 7.90 -5.37 -5.33
N PHE A 50 8.28 -4.68 -4.24
CA PHE A 50 7.36 -3.85 -3.46
C PHE A 50 6.98 -2.58 -4.22
N ILE A 51 7.94 -1.94 -4.90
CA ILE A 51 7.68 -0.78 -5.75
C ILE A 51 6.80 -1.17 -6.94
N ILE A 52 7.11 -2.28 -7.61
CA ILE A 52 6.31 -2.78 -8.74
C ILE A 52 4.87 -3.08 -8.28
N SER A 53 4.71 -3.79 -7.16
CA SER A 53 3.39 -4.10 -6.60
C SER A 53 2.58 -2.84 -6.31
N ALA A 54 3.20 -1.76 -5.83
CA ALA A 54 2.50 -0.50 -5.57
C ALA A 54 2.09 0.22 -6.86
N VAL A 55 2.95 0.26 -7.87
CA VAL A 55 2.65 0.87 -9.17
C VAL A 55 1.48 0.16 -9.88
N GLU A 56 1.40 -1.16 -9.75
CA GLU A 56 0.35 -1.97 -10.39
C GLU A 56 -0.99 -1.94 -9.66
N GLN A 57 -0.98 -1.83 -8.32
CA GLN A 57 -2.19 -2.03 -7.50
C GLN A 57 -2.81 -0.74 -6.98
N ILE A 58 -2.07 0.38 -6.96
CA ILE A 58 -2.62 1.68 -6.57
C ILE A 58 -3.36 2.29 -7.77
N MET A 59 -4.66 2.50 -7.57
CA MET A 59 -5.61 2.94 -8.58
C MET A 59 -6.17 4.33 -8.28
N ASP A 60 -6.30 4.68 -6.99
CA ASP A 60 -6.76 5.98 -6.55
C ASP A 60 -5.79 7.08 -7.05
N PRO A 61 -6.32 8.13 -7.70
CA PRO A 61 -5.49 9.14 -8.34
C PRO A 61 -4.65 9.96 -7.34
N ASP A 62 -5.18 10.20 -6.14
CA ASP A 62 -4.49 10.97 -5.10
C ASP A 62 -3.38 10.12 -4.47
N VAL A 63 -3.66 8.85 -4.17
CA VAL A 63 -2.64 7.90 -3.68
C VAL A 63 -1.54 7.69 -4.71
N LYS A 64 -1.91 7.57 -5.99
CA LYS A 64 -0.94 7.41 -7.10
C LYS A 64 -0.04 8.63 -7.24
N LYS A 65 -0.57 9.84 -7.07
CA LYS A 65 0.22 11.07 -7.08
C LYS A 65 1.28 11.05 -5.98
N ILE A 66 0.91 10.64 -4.77
CA ILE A 66 1.85 10.52 -3.64
C ILE A 66 2.91 9.45 -3.94
N LEU A 67 2.53 8.29 -4.49
CA LEU A 67 3.49 7.27 -4.91
C LEU A 67 4.54 7.84 -5.88
N MET A 68 4.09 8.59 -6.89
CA MET A 68 5.00 9.21 -7.86
C MET A 68 5.93 10.24 -7.21
N ASP A 69 5.48 10.96 -6.18
CA ASP A 69 6.32 11.88 -5.43
C ASP A 69 7.38 11.16 -4.57
N ILE A 70 7.07 9.96 -4.05
CA ILE A 70 8.03 9.12 -3.31
C ILE A 70 9.09 8.52 -4.24
N LEU A 71 8.72 8.18 -5.47
CA LEU A 71 9.61 7.54 -6.44
C LEU A 71 10.53 8.52 -7.21
N LYS A 72 10.32 9.83 -7.05
CA LYS A 72 11.22 10.87 -7.57
C LYS A 72 12.57 10.87 -6.84
#